data_AF-E1YGH1-F1
#
_entry.id   AF-E1YGH1-F1
#
_cell.length_a   1.000
_cell.length_b   1.000
_cell.length_c   1.000
_cell.angle_alpha   90.00
_cell.angle_beta   90.00
_cell.angle_gamma   90.00
#
_symmetry.space_group_name_H-M   'P 1'
#
loop_
_entity.id
_entity.type
_entity.pdbx_description
1 polymer ?
#
loop_
_entity_poly.entity_id
_entity_poly.type
_entity_poly.pdbx_seq_one_letter_code
_entity_poly.pdbx_strand_id
1 'polypeptide(L)'
;MQIITTHKNTDFDALASMIAAKVLYPEAVCVLPKTVNPNVKAFLSIHKDIFDMRSSGDIDFDKVKSLIVVDTNNWKRLDRMESLSSRKDLEIILWDHHKADGDIKAAWSCQEEAGSNITLMARRLKKEKKKISAIQATLFLIGLYEDTGNLSFASTTAEDAYTAGFLLEKKADLNIVGSFLRQAYGEKQKNILFEMLQSAKRSKINGYTISINKLNIEGHVNSLAVVVGMYREILNVDATFGIFTNKEKDRCMVIARCNAEGLDVGSIMRSMGGGGHPGAASAMLKSVNPDAVEKWIRELIGGNQQASVQISDLMSFPVFTVEPDTSMEKVAAILKEKGCTGLPVVKDEKLVGVISRRDFIKIKRTSQLQSPVKAFMSTNTTTIAPGKSPVQAAKLMAKHDIGRLPVVENGRIIGIITRSDTMLYFYDMMPD
;
A
#
# COMPACT_ATOMS: atom_id res chain seq x y z
N MET A 1 -12.14 -30.50 28.42
CA MET A 1 -11.47 -30.59 27.10
C MET A 1 -11.02 -29.21 26.67
N GLN A 2 -9.87 -29.09 26.03
CA GLN A 2 -9.43 -27.85 25.39
C GLN A 2 -9.62 -27.99 23.89
N ILE A 3 -10.11 -26.95 23.22
CA ILE A 3 -10.31 -26.96 21.77
C ILE A 3 -9.65 -25.75 21.12
N ILE A 4 -9.16 -25.94 19.89
CA ILE A 4 -8.61 -24.89 19.03
C ILE A 4 -9.57 -24.71 17.86
N THR A 5 -9.95 -23.47 17.54
CA THR A 5 -10.79 -23.16 16.38
C THR A 5 -10.40 -21.81 15.78
N THR A 6 -10.92 -21.56 14.58
CA THR A 6 -10.76 -20.29 13.85
C THR A 6 -12.09 -19.89 13.17
N HIS A 7 -12.06 -18.89 12.31
CA HIS A 7 -13.22 -18.41 11.58
C HIS A 7 -13.71 -19.37 10.49
N LYS A 8 -15.00 -19.25 10.16
CA LYS A 8 -15.65 -19.80 8.96
C LYS A 8 -14.90 -19.32 7.71
N ASN A 9 -14.89 -20.16 6.68
CA ASN A 9 -14.10 -19.94 5.47
C ASN A 9 -12.59 -19.86 5.76
N THR A 10 -12.11 -20.82 6.55
CA THR A 10 -10.70 -20.96 6.96
C THR A 10 -9.77 -20.92 5.76
N ASP A 11 -8.87 -19.94 5.74
CA ASP A 11 -7.75 -19.77 4.80
C ASP A 11 -6.45 -20.37 5.39
N PHE A 12 -5.30 -20.20 4.73
CA PHE A 12 -4.07 -20.81 5.19
C PHE A 12 -3.49 -20.14 6.42
N ASP A 13 -3.68 -18.83 6.65
CA ASP A 13 -3.22 -18.21 7.90
C ASP A 13 -3.99 -18.77 9.10
N ALA A 14 -5.31 -18.84 8.99
CA ALA A 14 -6.16 -19.50 9.98
C ALA A 14 -5.77 -20.96 10.21
N LEU A 15 -5.58 -21.75 9.15
CA LEU A 15 -5.16 -23.16 9.26
C LEU A 15 -3.77 -23.30 9.90
N ALA A 16 -2.80 -22.51 9.44
CA ALA A 16 -1.45 -22.50 9.97
C ALA A 16 -1.46 -22.15 11.46
N SER A 17 -2.24 -21.14 11.83
CA SER A 17 -2.42 -20.68 13.20
C SER A 17 -3.05 -21.77 14.08
N MET A 18 -4.02 -22.54 13.58
CA MET A 18 -4.57 -23.68 14.32
C MET A 18 -3.51 -24.75 14.60
N ILE A 19 -2.65 -25.06 13.62
CA ILE A 19 -1.57 -26.03 13.81
C ILE A 19 -0.48 -25.48 14.73
N ALA A 20 -0.15 -24.20 14.65
CA ALA A 20 0.76 -23.54 15.58
C ALA A 20 0.19 -23.57 17.02
N ALA A 21 -1.11 -23.34 17.19
CA ALA A 21 -1.79 -23.49 18.47
C ALA A 21 -1.67 -24.93 18.99
N LYS A 22 -1.85 -25.95 18.15
CA LYS A 22 -1.68 -27.35 18.56
C LYS A 22 -0.27 -27.67 19.07
N VAL A 23 0.75 -27.01 18.52
CA VAL A 23 2.14 -27.14 19.01
C VAL A 23 2.33 -26.44 20.35
N LEU A 24 1.69 -25.29 20.57
CA LEU A 24 1.72 -24.56 21.84
C LEU A 24 0.89 -25.23 22.94
N TYR A 25 -0.26 -25.83 22.57
CA TYR A 25 -1.24 -26.46 23.44
C TYR A 25 -1.47 -27.93 23.00
N PRO A 26 -0.53 -28.85 23.30
CA PRO A 26 -0.55 -30.23 22.79
C PRO A 26 -1.80 -31.04 23.15
N GLU A 27 -2.43 -30.76 24.29
CA GLU A 27 -3.64 -31.45 24.78
C GLU A 27 -4.93 -30.93 24.13
N ALA A 28 -4.87 -29.82 23.39
CA ALA A 28 -6.05 -29.24 22.78
C ALA A 28 -6.41 -29.92 21.47
N VAL A 29 -7.70 -30.07 21.18
CA VAL A 29 -8.22 -30.70 19.96
C VAL A 29 -8.47 -29.63 18.90
N CYS A 30 -7.90 -29.78 17.71
CA CYS A 30 -8.20 -28.90 16.58
C CYS A 30 -9.59 -29.19 16.03
N VAL A 31 -10.46 -28.18 16.03
CA VAL A 31 -11.82 -28.25 15.51
C VAL A 31 -11.89 -27.42 14.24
N LEU A 32 -11.93 -28.09 13.09
CA LEU A 32 -11.95 -27.44 11.79
C LEU A 32 -13.38 -26.98 11.46
N PRO A 33 -13.61 -25.70 11.12
CA PRO A 33 -14.90 -25.22 10.62
C PRO A 33 -15.38 -26.01 9.39
N LYS A 34 -16.71 -26.15 9.24
CA LYS A 34 -17.31 -26.89 8.11
C LYS A 34 -16.98 -26.25 6.76
N THR A 35 -16.95 -24.93 6.72
CA THR A 35 -16.64 -24.15 5.51
C THR A 35 -15.18 -23.75 5.54
N VAL A 36 -14.41 -24.25 4.58
CA VAL A 36 -12.98 -23.96 4.40
C VAL A 36 -12.72 -23.43 2.98
N ASN A 37 -11.68 -22.62 2.81
CA ASN A 37 -11.23 -22.14 1.51
C ASN A 37 -10.90 -23.34 0.59
N PRO A 38 -11.25 -23.32 -0.71
CA PRO A 38 -10.94 -24.40 -1.64
C PRO A 38 -9.46 -24.82 -1.68
N ASN A 39 -8.52 -23.89 -1.56
CA ASN A 39 -7.09 -24.21 -1.58
C ASN A 39 -6.67 -24.95 -0.30
N VAL A 40 -7.19 -24.52 0.86
CA VAL A 40 -7.03 -25.22 2.13
C VAL A 40 -7.64 -26.62 2.06
N LYS A 41 -8.82 -26.76 1.46
CA LYS A 41 -9.47 -28.06 1.27
C LYS A 41 -8.61 -28.99 0.41
N ALA A 42 -8.03 -28.47 -0.68
CA ALA A 42 -7.13 -29.23 -1.53
C ALA A 42 -5.87 -29.66 -0.76
N PHE A 43 -5.26 -28.75 0.00
CA PHE A 43 -4.12 -29.05 0.85
C PHE A 43 -4.43 -30.15 1.88
N LEU A 44 -5.54 -30.01 2.61
CA LEU A 44 -5.96 -30.99 3.61
C LEU A 44 -6.33 -32.33 2.99
N SER A 45 -6.84 -32.38 1.75
CA SER A 45 -7.15 -33.66 1.09
C SER A 45 -5.93 -34.55 0.88
N ILE A 46 -4.74 -33.94 0.74
CA ILE A 46 -3.46 -34.64 0.54
C ILE A 46 -2.78 -34.92 1.89
N HIS A 47 -2.96 -34.04 2.87
CA HIS A 47 -2.23 -34.06 4.15
C HIS A 47 -3.11 -34.40 5.37
N LYS A 48 -4.31 -34.95 5.17
CA LYS A 48 -5.31 -35.15 6.23
C LYS A 48 -4.77 -35.97 7.40
N ASP A 49 -3.99 -37.01 7.10
CA ASP A 49 -3.45 -37.92 8.11
C ASP A 49 -2.33 -37.30 8.96
N ILE A 50 -1.79 -36.16 8.52
CA ILE A 50 -0.72 -35.43 9.23
C ILE A 50 -1.32 -34.47 10.27
N PHE A 51 -2.52 -33.95 10.01
CA PHE A 51 -3.16 -32.93 10.82
C PHE A 51 -4.42 -33.51 11.49
N ASP A 52 -4.27 -33.98 12.74
CA ASP A 52 -5.36 -34.52 13.56
C ASP A 52 -6.41 -33.42 13.87
N MET A 53 -7.43 -33.35 13.02
CA MET A 53 -8.52 -32.37 13.10
C MET A 53 -9.87 -33.07 13.16
N ARG A 54 -10.75 -32.55 14.02
CA ARG A 54 -12.13 -33.01 14.17
C ARG A 54 -13.11 -32.02 13.56
N SER A 55 -14.27 -32.51 13.17
CA SER A 55 -15.39 -31.64 12.77
C SER A 55 -16.04 -31.04 14.01
N SER A 56 -16.63 -29.85 13.88
CA SER A 56 -17.43 -29.25 14.94
C SER A 56 -18.60 -30.13 15.40
N GLY A 57 -19.08 -31.05 14.54
CA GLY A 57 -20.11 -32.02 14.90
C GLY A 57 -19.65 -33.16 15.82
N ASP A 58 -18.34 -33.39 15.92
CA ASP A 58 -17.76 -34.51 16.71
C ASP A 58 -17.40 -34.09 18.14
N ILE A 59 -17.71 -32.83 18.50
CA ILE A 59 -17.30 -32.19 19.74
C ILE A 59 -18.50 -32.04 20.67
N ASP A 60 -18.36 -32.59 21.87
CA ASP A 60 -19.28 -32.35 22.98
C ASP A 60 -18.89 -31.02 23.66
N PHE A 61 -19.64 -29.96 23.34
CA PHE A 61 -19.38 -28.60 23.81
C PHE A 61 -19.55 -28.44 25.32
N ASP A 62 -20.34 -29.29 25.98
CA ASP A 62 -20.55 -29.22 27.43
C ASP A 62 -19.26 -29.59 28.19
N LYS A 63 -18.44 -30.46 27.59
CA LYS A 63 -17.14 -30.88 28.15
C LYS A 63 -16.00 -29.92 27.89
N VAL A 64 -16.23 -28.85 27.11
CA VAL A 64 -15.20 -27.84 26.82
C VAL A 64 -14.97 -26.97 28.06
N LYS A 65 -13.70 -26.80 28.44
CA LYS A 65 -13.26 -25.98 29.58
C LYS A 65 -12.37 -24.81 29.14
N SER A 66 -11.68 -24.96 28.01
CA SER A 66 -10.85 -23.91 27.42
C SER A 66 -11.03 -23.88 25.91
N LEU A 67 -11.08 -22.67 25.36
CA LEU A 67 -11.24 -22.37 23.95
C LEU A 67 -10.08 -21.50 23.49
N ILE A 68 -9.24 -22.03 22.61
CA ILE A 68 -8.19 -21.28 21.92
C ILE A 68 -8.77 -20.84 20.58
N VAL A 69 -8.90 -19.53 20.40
CA VAL A 69 -9.36 -18.91 19.16
C VAL A 69 -8.17 -18.29 18.44
N VAL A 70 -8.00 -18.60 17.16
CA VAL A 70 -6.94 -18.05 16.33
C VAL A 70 -7.53 -17.31 15.12
N ASP A 71 -6.88 -16.22 14.76
CA ASP A 71 -7.15 -15.42 13.56
C ASP A 71 -8.58 -14.83 13.47
N THR A 72 -9.21 -14.66 14.62
CA THR A 72 -10.45 -13.90 14.73
C THR A 72 -10.79 -13.57 16.18
N ASN A 73 -11.28 -12.36 16.42
CA ASN A 73 -11.80 -11.92 17.71
C ASN A 73 -13.35 -11.81 17.76
N ASN A 74 -14.08 -12.43 16.83
CA ASN A 74 -15.54 -12.31 16.73
C ASN A 74 -16.29 -13.66 16.77
N TRP A 75 -17.25 -13.81 17.68
CA TRP A 75 -18.07 -15.01 17.85
C TRP A 75 -18.85 -15.39 16.59
N LYS A 76 -19.40 -14.43 15.83
CA LYS A 76 -20.18 -14.70 14.62
C LYS A 76 -19.34 -15.37 13.53
N ARG A 77 -18.02 -15.10 13.53
CA ARG A 77 -17.07 -15.72 12.61
C ARG A 77 -16.79 -17.17 12.98
N LEU A 78 -17.04 -17.64 14.21
CA LEU A 78 -16.83 -19.03 14.61
C LEU A 78 -17.97 -19.95 14.13
N ASP A 79 -17.62 -21.18 13.72
CA ASP A 79 -18.58 -22.16 13.21
C ASP A 79 -19.20 -23.02 14.30
N ARG A 80 -20.50 -22.81 14.57
CA ARG A 80 -21.31 -23.59 15.51
C ARG A 80 -20.84 -23.50 16.98
N MET A 81 -20.23 -22.38 17.34
CA MET A 81 -19.68 -22.13 18.68
C MET A 81 -20.55 -21.18 19.52
N GLU A 82 -21.76 -20.85 19.06
CA GLU A 82 -22.62 -19.86 19.71
C GLU A 82 -23.00 -20.26 21.14
N SER A 83 -23.16 -21.56 21.41
CA SER A 83 -23.45 -22.11 22.75
C SER A 83 -22.32 -21.87 23.76
N LEU A 84 -21.08 -21.70 23.30
CA LEU A 84 -19.93 -21.42 24.16
C LEU A 84 -19.85 -19.94 24.57
N SER A 85 -20.46 -19.04 23.78
CA SER A 85 -20.35 -17.58 23.99
C SER A 85 -20.97 -17.08 25.31
N SER A 86 -21.97 -17.80 25.83
CA SER A 86 -22.67 -17.44 27.07
C SER A 86 -22.07 -18.08 28.32
N ARG A 87 -21.07 -18.97 28.16
CA ARG A 87 -20.44 -19.68 29.28
C ARG A 87 -19.41 -18.82 30.00
N LYS A 88 -19.67 -18.54 31.28
CA LYS A 88 -18.76 -17.75 32.14
C LYS A 88 -17.59 -18.55 32.71
N ASP A 89 -17.70 -19.87 32.70
CA ASP A 89 -16.71 -20.81 33.21
C ASP A 89 -15.72 -21.28 32.13
N LEU A 90 -15.85 -20.74 30.91
CA LEU A 90 -14.99 -21.04 29.78
C LEU A 90 -13.76 -20.14 29.79
N GLU A 91 -12.57 -20.73 29.87
CA GLU A 91 -11.31 -20.01 29.70
C GLU A 91 -11.04 -19.79 28.21
N ILE A 92 -10.87 -18.53 27.79
CA ILE A 92 -10.63 -18.19 26.37
C ILE A 92 -9.22 -17.63 26.20
N ILE A 93 -8.48 -18.21 25.26
CA ILE A 93 -7.15 -17.76 24.81
C ILE A 93 -7.30 -17.26 23.37
N LEU A 94 -6.92 -16.02 23.10
CA LEU A 94 -7.11 -15.40 21.79
C LEU A 94 -5.78 -15.02 21.13
N TRP A 95 -5.62 -15.41 19.86
CA TRP A 95 -4.56 -14.96 18.96
C TRP A 95 -5.20 -14.29 17.76
N ASP A 96 -4.88 -13.03 17.51
CA ASP A 96 -5.41 -12.32 16.35
C ASP A 96 -4.46 -11.19 15.94
N HIS A 97 -4.18 -11.02 14.65
CA HIS A 97 -3.36 -9.91 14.16
C HIS A 97 -4.17 -8.65 13.82
N HIS A 98 -5.50 -8.73 13.92
CA HIS A 98 -6.39 -7.59 13.70
C HIS A 98 -6.49 -6.72 14.96
N LYS A 99 -6.19 -5.42 14.83
CA LYS A 99 -6.35 -4.41 15.90
C LYS A 99 -7.79 -3.92 16.10
N ALA A 100 -8.77 -4.62 15.52
CA ALA A 100 -10.17 -4.21 15.53
C ALA A 100 -10.88 -4.60 16.84
N ASP A 101 -11.90 -3.84 17.24
CA ASP A 101 -12.75 -4.21 18.37
C ASP A 101 -13.51 -5.52 18.09
N GLY A 102 -13.30 -6.52 18.95
CA GLY A 102 -13.95 -7.83 18.91
C GLY A 102 -14.99 -8.02 20.02
N ASP A 103 -15.88 -9.01 19.88
CA ASP A 103 -16.87 -9.37 20.90
C ASP A 103 -16.46 -10.57 21.78
N ILE A 104 -15.31 -11.19 21.50
CA ILE A 104 -14.72 -12.25 22.32
C ILE A 104 -13.96 -11.64 23.50
N LYS A 105 -14.40 -11.95 24.72
CA LYS A 105 -13.71 -11.58 25.97
C LYS A 105 -12.77 -12.69 26.41
N ALA A 106 -11.48 -12.54 26.08
CA ALA A 106 -10.46 -13.54 26.39
C ALA A 106 -9.86 -13.34 27.80
N ALA A 107 -9.54 -14.44 28.48
CA ALA A 107 -8.77 -14.42 29.73
C ALA A 107 -7.29 -14.06 29.47
N TRP A 108 -6.78 -14.45 28.31
CA TRP A 108 -5.49 -14.04 27.79
C TRP A 108 -5.59 -13.80 26.29
N SER A 109 -4.95 -12.75 25.78
CA SER A 109 -4.88 -12.48 24.35
C SER A 109 -3.50 -12.00 23.90
N CYS A 110 -3.16 -12.32 22.65
CA CYS A 110 -2.08 -11.70 21.89
C CYS A 110 -2.72 -11.06 20.67
N GLN A 111 -2.91 -9.74 20.73
CA GLN A 111 -3.51 -8.95 19.67
C GLN A 111 -2.58 -7.81 19.29
N GLU A 112 -1.83 -8.03 18.22
CA GLU A 112 -0.77 -7.13 17.76
C GLU A 112 -0.86 -7.01 16.24
N GLU A 113 -0.49 -5.85 15.74
CA GLU A 113 -0.48 -5.60 14.31
C GLU A 113 0.71 -6.33 13.67
N ALA A 114 0.40 -7.27 12.78
CA ALA A 114 1.37 -8.04 12.00
C ALA A 114 0.79 -8.37 10.62
N GLY A 115 1.63 -8.73 9.67
CA GLY A 115 1.19 -9.09 8.33
C GLY A 115 0.36 -10.38 8.29
N SER A 116 0.48 -11.24 9.30
CA SER A 116 -0.34 -12.45 9.49
C SER A 116 -0.41 -12.85 10.97
N ASN A 117 -1.43 -13.60 11.37
CA ASN A 117 -1.53 -14.16 12.72
C ASN A 117 -0.47 -15.24 12.97
N ILE A 118 -0.08 -16.03 11.96
CA ILE A 118 0.99 -17.02 12.10
C ILE A 118 2.32 -16.39 12.48
N THR A 119 2.59 -15.13 12.12
CA THR A 119 3.79 -14.40 12.58
C THR A 119 3.85 -14.29 14.09
N LEU A 120 2.75 -13.86 14.72
CA LEU A 120 2.66 -13.74 16.19
C LEU A 120 2.89 -15.09 16.88
N MET A 121 2.32 -16.14 16.32
CA MET A 121 2.43 -17.50 16.85
C MET A 121 3.83 -18.09 16.62
N ALA A 122 4.45 -17.87 15.47
CA ALA A 122 5.80 -18.31 15.15
C ALA A 122 6.83 -17.64 16.07
N ARG A 123 6.66 -16.35 16.38
CA ARG A 123 7.44 -15.66 17.41
C ARG A 123 7.34 -16.37 18.76
N ARG A 124 6.13 -16.77 19.17
CA ARG A 124 5.93 -17.53 20.42
C ARG A 124 6.59 -18.90 20.38
N LEU A 125 6.41 -19.65 19.29
CA LEU A 125 7.04 -20.97 19.08
C LEU A 125 8.57 -20.88 19.17
N LYS A 126 9.17 -19.86 18.54
CA LYS A 126 10.61 -19.60 18.57
C LYS A 126 11.08 -19.25 19.99
N LYS A 127 10.36 -18.36 20.69
CA LYS A 127 10.67 -17.96 22.08
C LYS A 127 10.65 -19.16 23.03
N GLU A 128 9.66 -20.05 22.89
CA GLU A 128 9.53 -21.27 23.70
C GLU A 128 10.37 -22.46 23.19
N LYS A 129 11.16 -22.27 22.12
CA LYS A 129 11.99 -23.31 21.50
C LYS A 129 11.20 -24.58 21.14
N LYS A 130 9.94 -24.42 20.74
CA LYS A 130 9.08 -25.53 20.30
C LYS A 130 9.64 -26.14 19.00
N LYS A 131 9.59 -27.47 18.89
CA LYS A 131 9.98 -28.17 17.67
C LYS A 131 8.81 -28.14 16.68
N ILE A 132 9.11 -27.80 15.44
CA ILE A 132 8.17 -27.88 14.32
C ILE A 132 8.78 -28.75 13.22
N SER A 133 7.95 -29.56 12.57
CA SER A 133 8.36 -30.38 11.43
C SER A 133 8.49 -29.55 10.15
N ALA A 134 9.17 -30.10 9.14
CA ALA A 134 9.30 -29.42 7.84
C ALA A 134 7.93 -29.13 7.21
N ILE A 135 6.97 -30.07 7.28
CA ILE A 135 5.62 -29.86 6.73
C ILE A 135 4.81 -28.81 7.52
N GLN A 136 5.00 -28.71 8.84
CA GLN A 136 4.42 -27.63 9.63
C GLN A 136 5.04 -26.29 9.25
N ALA A 137 6.36 -26.22 9.11
CA ALA A 137 7.05 -25.02 8.67
C ALA A 137 6.59 -24.58 7.26
N THR A 138 6.40 -25.53 6.35
CA THR A 138 5.82 -25.29 5.01
C THR A 138 4.41 -24.71 5.12
N LEU A 139 3.51 -25.32 5.91
CA LEU A 139 2.15 -24.80 6.10
C LEU A 139 2.17 -23.39 6.69
N PHE A 140 3.01 -23.13 7.69
CA PHE A 140 3.15 -21.81 8.31
C PHE A 140 3.63 -20.76 7.29
N LEU A 141 4.52 -21.15 6.39
CA LEU A 141 5.02 -20.27 5.34
C LEU A 141 3.94 -19.97 4.28
N ILE A 142 3.07 -20.95 3.98
CA ILE A 142 1.91 -20.73 3.12
C ILE A 142 0.97 -19.70 3.75
N GLY A 143 0.60 -19.87 5.02
CA GLY A 143 -0.26 -18.90 5.73
C GLY A 143 0.33 -17.50 5.75
N LEU A 144 1.61 -17.38 6.10
CA LEU A 144 2.34 -16.12 6.10
C LEU A 144 2.31 -15.43 4.73
N TYR A 145 2.62 -16.17 3.66
CA TYR A 145 2.68 -15.59 2.32
C TYR A 145 1.31 -15.32 1.71
N GLU A 146 0.25 -16.04 2.10
CA GLU A 146 -1.12 -15.72 1.64
C GLU A 146 -1.52 -14.31 2.11
N ASP A 147 -1.31 -14.02 3.40
CA ASP A 147 -1.75 -12.76 4.02
C ASP A 147 -0.82 -11.57 3.75
N THR A 148 0.45 -11.84 3.48
CA THR A 148 1.44 -10.81 3.12
C THR A 148 1.63 -10.62 1.62
N GLY A 149 0.96 -11.44 0.80
CA GLY A 149 1.15 -11.42 -0.66
C GLY A 149 2.55 -11.81 -1.09
N ASN A 150 3.16 -12.80 -0.45
CA ASN A 150 4.59 -13.11 -0.54
C ASN A 150 5.46 -11.91 -0.11
N LEU A 151 5.13 -11.31 1.04
CA LEU A 151 5.83 -10.15 1.62
C LEU A 151 5.77 -8.86 0.77
N SER A 152 4.84 -8.77 -0.19
CA SER A 152 4.71 -7.61 -1.08
C SER A 152 3.62 -6.62 -0.66
N PHE A 153 2.71 -7.01 0.22
CA PHE A 153 1.62 -6.13 0.66
C PHE A 153 2.12 -5.08 1.66
N ALA A 154 1.51 -3.90 1.64
CA ALA A 154 1.91 -2.78 2.52
C ALA A 154 1.70 -3.05 4.01
N SER A 155 0.84 -4.01 4.37
CA SER A 155 0.64 -4.49 5.74
C SER A 155 1.78 -5.39 6.25
N THR A 156 2.71 -5.79 5.38
CA THR A 156 3.84 -6.66 5.74
C THR A 156 4.81 -5.91 6.66
N THR A 157 5.19 -6.55 7.76
CA THR A 157 6.14 -6.03 8.75
C THR A 157 7.52 -6.69 8.61
N ALA A 158 8.53 -6.10 9.27
CA ALA A 158 9.85 -6.74 9.37
C ALA A 158 9.80 -8.10 10.09
N GLU A 159 8.87 -8.27 11.04
CA GLU A 159 8.69 -9.53 11.78
C GLU A 159 8.21 -10.66 10.85
N ASP A 160 7.38 -10.35 9.85
CA ASP A 160 6.94 -11.30 8.82
C ASP A 160 8.14 -11.82 8.01
N ALA A 161 9.05 -10.92 7.60
CA ALA A 161 10.25 -11.31 6.86
C ALA A 161 11.19 -12.19 7.72
N TYR A 162 11.38 -11.85 9.00
CA TYR A 162 12.15 -12.69 9.91
C TYR A 162 11.49 -14.04 10.18
N THR A 163 10.16 -14.08 10.24
CA THR A 163 9.39 -15.31 10.38
C THR A 163 9.55 -16.20 9.15
N ALA A 164 9.47 -15.64 7.95
CA ALA A 164 9.75 -16.38 6.71
C ALA A 164 11.15 -17.03 6.75
N GLY A 165 12.17 -16.26 7.15
CA GLY A 165 13.54 -16.77 7.32
C GLY A 165 13.62 -17.91 8.34
N PHE A 166 12.97 -17.76 9.50
CA PHE A 166 12.90 -18.81 10.52
C PHE A 166 12.21 -20.09 10.01
N LEU A 167 11.14 -19.98 9.24
CA LEU A 167 10.44 -21.14 8.68
C LEU A 167 11.29 -21.85 7.62
N LEU A 168 12.05 -21.10 6.82
CA LEU A 168 13.03 -21.66 5.88
C LEU A 168 14.18 -22.38 6.62
N GLU A 169 14.67 -21.84 7.74
CA GLU A 169 15.62 -22.56 8.61
C GLU A 169 15.05 -23.89 9.13
N LYS A 170 13.73 -23.98 9.30
CA LYS A 170 13.01 -25.21 9.65
C LYS A 170 12.66 -26.09 8.46
N LYS A 171 13.28 -25.85 7.31
CA LYS A 171 13.14 -26.62 6.06
C LYS A 171 11.73 -26.55 5.45
N ALA A 172 11.07 -25.40 5.56
CA ALA A 172 9.87 -25.13 4.77
C ALA A 172 10.17 -25.26 3.26
N ASP A 173 9.30 -25.94 2.52
CA ASP A 173 9.50 -26.25 1.10
C ASP A 173 8.78 -25.25 0.19
N LEU A 174 9.56 -24.39 -0.47
CA LEU A 174 9.06 -23.36 -1.38
C LEU A 174 8.36 -23.92 -2.63
N ASN A 175 8.64 -25.16 -3.05
CA ASN A 175 7.95 -25.77 -4.18
C ASN A 175 6.51 -26.10 -3.82
N ILE A 176 6.30 -26.65 -2.61
CA ILE A 176 4.97 -26.93 -2.08
C ILE A 176 4.22 -25.61 -1.88
N VAL A 177 4.88 -24.61 -1.27
CA VAL A 177 4.32 -23.25 -1.11
C VAL A 177 3.83 -22.71 -2.46
N GLY A 178 4.67 -22.78 -3.48
CA GLY A 178 4.34 -22.33 -4.84
C GLY A 178 3.20 -23.11 -5.51
N SER A 179 2.87 -24.33 -5.09
CA SER A 179 1.72 -25.07 -5.64
C SER A 179 0.37 -24.66 -5.05
N PHE A 180 0.35 -24.11 -3.83
CA PHE A 180 -0.88 -23.71 -3.14
C PHE A 180 -1.13 -22.20 -3.17
N LEU A 181 -0.07 -21.39 -3.23
CA LEU A 181 -0.18 -19.93 -3.35
C LEU A 181 -0.42 -19.43 -4.76
N ARG A 182 -0.15 -20.26 -5.78
CA ARG A 182 -0.63 -19.97 -7.13
C ARG A 182 -2.15 -20.09 -7.10
N GLN A 183 -2.84 -18.96 -7.07
CA GLN A 183 -4.24 -18.92 -7.44
C GLN A 183 -4.35 -19.56 -8.83
N ALA A 184 -4.81 -20.81 -8.89
CA ALA A 184 -5.16 -21.42 -10.14
C ALA A 184 -6.24 -20.52 -10.75
N TYR A 185 -5.89 -19.80 -11.82
CA TYR A 185 -6.87 -19.00 -12.54
C TYR A 185 -7.94 -19.96 -13.03
N GLY A 186 -9.11 -19.88 -12.41
CA GLY A 186 -10.28 -20.58 -12.90
C GLY A 186 -10.55 -20.13 -14.34
N GLU A 187 -11.23 -20.97 -15.10
CA GLU A 187 -11.58 -20.69 -16.49
C GLU A 187 -12.27 -19.33 -16.63
N LYS A 188 -13.13 -18.97 -15.67
CA LYS A 188 -13.78 -17.64 -15.61
C LYS A 188 -12.78 -16.48 -15.50
N GLN A 189 -11.78 -16.56 -14.61
CA GLN A 189 -10.78 -15.51 -14.47
C GLN A 189 -9.91 -15.39 -15.73
N LYS A 190 -9.54 -16.52 -16.35
CA LYS A 190 -8.79 -16.53 -17.62
C LYS A 190 -9.58 -15.86 -18.74
N ASN A 191 -10.86 -16.19 -18.87
CA ASN A 191 -11.74 -15.62 -19.90
C ASN A 191 -11.87 -14.10 -19.72
N ILE A 192 -12.07 -13.63 -18.48
CA ILE A 192 -12.16 -12.20 -18.16
C ILE A 192 -10.84 -11.48 -18.47
N LEU A 193 -9.69 -12.05 -18.08
CA LEU A 193 -8.39 -11.49 -18.41
C LEU A 193 -8.20 -11.37 -19.93
N PHE A 194 -8.57 -12.42 -20.68
CA PHE A 194 -8.46 -12.43 -22.13
C PHE A 194 -9.34 -11.36 -22.78
N GLU A 195 -10.57 -11.19 -22.32
CA GLU A 195 -11.49 -10.15 -22.81
C GLU A 195 -10.99 -8.72 -22.48
N MET A 196 -10.42 -8.52 -21.28
CA MET A 196 -9.75 -7.26 -20.92
C MET A 196 -8.55 -6.98 -21.86
N LEU A 197 -7.76 -8.00 -22.19
CA LEU A 197 -6.61 -7.86 -23.09
C LEU A 197 -7.04 -7.56 -24.53
N GLN A 198 -8.13 -8.15 -25.02
CA GLN A 198 -8.68 -7.87 -26.35
C GLN A 198 -9.19 -6.43 -26.48
N SER A 199 -9.80 -5.90 -25.44
CA SER A 199 -10.36 -4.53 -25.40
C SER A 199 -9.38 -3.48 -24.88
N ALA A 200 -8.11 -3.86 -24.68
CA ALA A 200 -7.12 -3.05 -24.02
C ALA A 200 -6.86 -1.71 -24.73
N LYS A 201 -7.04 -0.62 -23.99
CA LYS A 201 -6.70 0.74 -24.45
C LYS A 201 -5.84 1.43 -23.40
N ARG A 202 -4.72 2.01 -23.86
CA ARG A 202 -3.90 2.90 -23.04
C ARG A 202 -4.28 4.34 -23.34
N SER A 203 -4.39 5.15 -22.30
CA SER A 203 -4.61 6.59 -22.40
C SER A 203 -3.68 7.32 -21.44
N LYS A 204 -3.37 8.58 -21.74
CA LYS A 204 -2.55 9.41 -20.84
C LYS A 204 -3.41 10.48 -20.19
N ILE A 205 -3.45 10.51 -18.86
CA ILE A 205 -4.25 11.47 -18.09
C ILE A 205 -3.36 12.04 -16.98
N ASN A 206 -3.25 13.38 -16.92
CA ASN A 206 -2.40 14.08 -15.95
C ASN A 206 -0.96 13.52 -15.84
N GLY A 207 -0.40 13.07 -16.97
CA GLY A 207 0.95 12.50 -17.03
C GLY A 207 1.04 10.98 -16.80
N TYR A 208 0.01 10.35 -16.25
CA TYR A 208 -0.06 8.91 -15.98
C TYR A 208 -0.62 8.13 -17.18
N THR A 209 -0.08 6.94 -17.42
CA THR A 209 -0.59 5.94 -18.35
C THR A 209 -1.67 5.10 -17.68
N ILE A 210 -2.90 5.18 -18.20
CA ILE A 210 -4.09 4.59 -17.59
C ILE A 210 -4.79 3.67 -18.57
N SER A 211 -5.28 2.52 -18.09
CA SER A 211 -6.19 1.65 -18.85
C SER A 211 -7.48 1.39 -18.08
N ILE A 212 -8.63 1.63 -18.72
CA ILE A 212 -9.97 1.43 -18.13
C ILE A 212 -10.72 0.40 -18.97
N ASN A 213 -11.25 -0.64 -18.33
CA ASN A 213 -11.95 -1.76 -18.97
C ASN A 213 -13.37 -1.84 -18.43
N LYS A 214 -14.33 -2.17 -19.30
CA LYS A 214 -15.75 -2.33 -18.97
C LYS A 214 -16.21 -3.70 -19.44
N LEU A 215 -16.61 -4.57 -18.52
CA LEU A 215 -17.02 -5.93 -18.83
C LEU A 215 -18.34 -6.26 -18.11
N ASN A 216 -19.21 -7.02 -18.76
CA ASN A 216 -20.36 -7.64 -18.09
C ASN A 216 -19.92 -8.98 -17.52
N ILE A 217 -20.25 -9.25 -16.26
CA ILE A 217 -19.93 -10.51 -15.59
C ILE A 217 -21.19 -11.28 -15.23
N GLU A 218 -21.17 -12.58 -15.51
CA GLU A 218 -22.26 -13.50 -15.19
C GLU A 218 -21.98 -14.29 -13.91
N GLY A 219 -22.98 -14.37 -13.03
CA GLY A 219 -22.87 -15.05 -11.75
C GLY A 219 -21.88 -14.38 -10.78
N HIS A 220 -21.30 -15.18 -9.88
CA HIS A 220 -20.29 -14.72 -8.92
C HIS A 220 -18.89 -15.09 -9.41
N VAL A 221 -18.00 -14.08 -9.50
CA VAL A 221 -16.60 -14.26 -9.85
C VAL A 221 -15.75 -13.77 -8.69
N ASN A 222 -14.99 -14.69 -8.10
CA ASN A 222 -14.06 -14.39 -7.01
C ASN A 222 -12.74 -13.85 -7.57
N SER A 223 -12.04 -13.06 -6.76
CA SER A 223 -10.66 -12.62 -7.02
C SER A 223 -10.46 -11.77 -8.28
N LEU A 224 -11.47 -10.99 -8.70
CA LEU A 224 -11.35 -10.06 -9.82
C LEU A 224 -10.20 -9.04 -9.64
N ALA A 225 -9.85 -8.69 -8.41
CA ALA A 225 -8.75 -7.78 -8.12
C ALA A 225 -7.37 -8.33 -8.51
N VAL A 226 -7.21 -9.65 -8.53
CA VAL A 226 -5.99 -10.32 -9.02
C VAL A 226 -5.92 -10.23 -10.55
N VAL A 227 -7.05 -10.46 -11.23
CA VAL A 227 -7.15 -10.31 -12.69
C VAL A 227 -6.79 -8.89 -13.13
N VAL A 228 -7.34 -7.88 -12.46
CA VAL A 228 -7.03 -6.46 -12.73
C VAL A 228 -5.55 -6.14 -12.46
N GLY A 229 -4.96 -6.75 -11.42
CA GLY A 229 -3.53 -6.62 -11.13
C GLY A 229 -2.64 -7.18 -12.24
N MET A 230 -2.89 -8.42 -12.66
CA MET A 230 -2.17 -9.04 -13.78
C MET A 230 -2.31 -8.25 -15.06
N TYR A 231 -3.53 -7.80 -15.36
CA TYR A 231 -3.81 -6.99 -16.55
C TYR A 231 -2.94 -5.73 -16.58
N ARG A 232 -2.81 -5.02 -15.44
CA ARG A 232 -1.92 -3.86 -15.29
C ARG A 232 -0.48 -4.21 -15.63
N GLU A 233 0.02 -5.32 -15.09
CA GLU A 233 1.40 -5.78 -15.27
C GLU A 233 1.68 -6.14 -16.72
N ILE A 234 0.79 -6.90 -17.36
CA ILE A 234 0.89 -7.27 -18.79
C ILE A 234 0.89 -6.02 -19.67
N LEU A 235 0.01 -5.06 -19.38
CA LEU A 235 -0.03 -3.81 -20.14
C LEU A 235 1.03 -2.80 -19.75
N ASN A 236 1.75 -2.96 -18.63
CA ASN A 236 2.72 -2.00 -18.16
C ASN A 236 2.18 -0.55 -18.16
N VAL A 237 1.13 -0.32 -17.37
CA VAL A 237 0.48 1.00 -17.17
C VAL A 237 0.54 1.42 -15.70
N ASP A 238 0.62 2.73 -15.46
CA ASP A 238 0.71 3.34 -14.11
C ASP A 238 -0.50 3.00 -13.23
N ALA A 239 -1.70 3.02 -13.81
CA ALA A 239 -2.89 2.52 -13.15
C ALA A 239 -3.88 1.88 -14.12
N THR A 240 -4.69 0.95 -13.59
CA THR A 240 -5.80 0.36 -14.33
C THR A 240 -7.06 0.29 -13.49
N PHE A 241 -8.20 0.35 -14.17
CA PHE A 241 -9.53 0.29 -13.58
C PHE A 241 -10.35 -0.75 -14.33
N GLY A 242 -10.85 -1.76 -13.62
CA GLY A 242 -11.84 -2.71 -14.12
C GLY A 242 -13.23 -2.32 -13.62
N ILE A 243 -14.16 -2.05 -14.54
CA ILE A 243 -15.57 -1.75 -14.30
C ILE A 243 -16.37 -2.98 -14.69
N PHE A 244 -16.90 -3.69 -13.69
CA PHE A 244 -17.57 -4.97 -13.87
C PHE A 244 -19.06 -4.86 -13.54
N THR A 245 -19.92 -5.02 -14.54
CA THR A 245 -21.38 -4.97 -14.35
C THR A 245 -22.00 -6.35 -14.26
N ASN A 246 -22.82 -6.56 -13.24
CA ASN A 246 -23.71 -7.72 -13.14
C ASN A 246 -25.15 -7.25 -13.33
N LYS A 247 -25.72 -7.54 -14.50
CA LYS A 247 -27.08 -7.13 -14.89
C LYS A 247 -28.17 -7.80 -14.05
N GLU A 248 -27.97 -9.06 -13.65
CA GLU A 248 -28.95 -9.80 -12.83
C GLU A 248 -29.11 -9.20 -11.43
N LYS A 249 -28.02 -8.66 -10.88
CA LYS A 249 -27.98 -8.12 -9.51
C LYS A 249 -28.06 -6.60 -9.45
N ASP A 250 -28.14 -5.93 -10.61
CA ASP A 250 -28.09 -4.48 -10.77
C ASP A 250 -26.93 -3.82 -9.99
N ARG A 251 -25.72 -4.40 -10.12
CA ARG A 251 -24.51 -3.94 -9.43
C ARG A 251 -23.37 -3.69 -10.41
N CYS A 252 -22.59 -2.66 -10.13
CA CYS A 252 -21.37 -2.32 -10.83
C CYS A 252 -20.21 -2.28 -9.83
N MET A 253 -19.24 -3.17 -9.99
CA MET A 253 -18.04 -3.20 -9.17
C MET A 253 -16.90 -2.50 -9.92
N VAL A 254 -16.23 -1.57 -9.26
CA VAL A 254 -15.04 -0.91 -9.79
C VAL A 254 -13.85 -1.37 -8.97
N ILE A 255 -12.79 -1.85 -9.64
CA ILE A 255 -11.54 -2.23 -8.99
C ILE A 255 -10.38 -1.48 -9.63
N ALA A 256 -9.51 -0.89 -8.82
CA ALA A 256 -8.32 -0.20 -9.27
C ALA A 256 -7.04 -0.81 -8.71
N ARG A 257 -6.01 -0.78 -9.56
CA ARG A 257 -4.62 -1.11 -9.23
C ARG A 257 -3.71 -0.02 -9.78
N CYS A 258 -2.82 0.49 -8.94
CA CYS A 258 -1.88 1.56 -9.26
C CYS A 258 -0.49 1.19 -8.74
N ASN A 259 0.55 1.55 -9.48
CA ASN A 259 1.94 1.47 -9.02
C ASN A 259 2.68 2.82 -9.18
N ALA A 260 1.99 3.87 -9.62
CA ALA A 260 2.60 5.19 -9.77
C ALA A 260 2.50 6.03 -8.50
N GLU A 261 3.63 6.63 -8.14
CA GLU A 261 3.69 7.64 -7.08
C GLU A 261 2.90 8.89 -7.50
N GLY A 262 2.10 9.42 -6.58
CA GLY A 262 1.29 10.62 -6.80
C GLY A 262 -0.10 10.39 -7.40
N LEU A 263 -0.51 9.14 -7.63
CA LEU A 263 -1.89 8.78 -7.99
C LEU A 263 -2.50 7.85 -6.94
N ASP A 264 -3.36 8.41 -6.09
CA ASP A 264 -4.08 7.65 -5.06
C ASP A 264 -5.43 7.13 -5.58
N VAL A 265 -5.47 5.85 -5.96
CA VAL A 265 -6.73 5.22 -6.40
C VAL A 265 -7.71 4.95 -5.25
N GLY A 266 -7.24 4.89 -4.01
CA GLY A 266 -8.09 4.81 -2.82
C GLY A 266 -8.95 6.05 -2.66
N SER A 267 -8.37 7.23 -2.85
CA SER A 267 -9.11 8.50 -2.82
C SER A 267 -10.14 8.60 -3.95
N ILE A 268 -9.81 8.09 -5.15
CA ILE A 268 -10.77 8.01 -6.26
C ILE A 268 -11.95 7.11 -5.89
N MET A 269 -11.71 5.94 -5.29
CA MET A 269 -12.79 5.03 -4.91
C MET A 269 -13.64 5.56 -3.76
N ARG A 270 -13.07 6.30 -2.80
CA ARG A 270 -13.83 6.95 -1.72
C ARG A 270 -14.88 7.93 -2.25
N SER A 271 -14.55 8.69 -3.30
CA SER A 271 -15.51 9.59 -3.96
C SER A 271 -16.72 8.84 -4.56
N MET A 272 -16.58 7.53 -4.81
CA MET A 272 -17.63 6.65 -5.33
C MET A 272 -18.30 5.79 -4.24
N GLY A 273 -18.10 6.12 -2.95
CA GLY A 273 -18.61 5.33 -1.83
C GLY A 273 -17.87 4.01 -1.59
N GLY A 274 -16.70 3.85 -2.20
CA GLY A 274 -15.79 2.72 -1.98
C GLY A 274 -14.69 3.04 -0.98
N GLY A 275 -13.56 2.34 -1.11
CA GLY A 275 -12.41 2.51 -0.25
C GLY A 275 -11.17 1.77 -0.75
N GLY A 276 -10.09 1.88 0.02
CA GLY A 276 -8.80 1.24 -0.26
C GLY A 276 -7.61 2.16 -0.01
N HIS A 277 -6.46 1.74 -0.54
CA HIS A 277 -5.16 2.39 -0.39
C HIS A 277 -4.67 2.96 -1.74
N PRO A 278 -3.61 3.79 -1.76
CA PRO A 278 -3.10 4.43 -2.97
C PRO A 278 -2.79 3.49 -4.14
N GLY A 279 -2.32 2.25 -3.86
CA GLY A 279 -2.01 1.25 -4.89
C GLY A 279 -3.16 0.29 -5.25
N ALA A 280 -4.22 0.26 -4.46
CA ALA A 280 -5.21 -0.82 -4.49
C ALA A 280 -6.53 -0.39 -3.86
N ALA A 281 -7.62 -0.34 -4.64
CA ALA A 281 -8.91 0.13 -4.15
C ALA A 281 -10.10 -0.47 -4.91
N SER A 282 -11.29 -0.39 -4.32
CA SER A 282 -12.53 -0.81 -4.98
C SER A 282 -13.77 -0.05 -4.50
N ALA A 283 -14.78 0.02 -5.36
CA ALA A 283 -16.09 0.59 -5.05
C ALA A 283 -17.22 -0.31 -5.57
N MET A 284 -18.37 -0.28 -4.88
CA MET A 284 -19.58 -1.01 -5.27
C MET A 284 -20.71 -0.02 -5.51
N LEU A 285 -21.17 0.06 -6.74
CA LEU A 285 -22.22 0.99 -7.18
C LEU A 285 -23.49 0.21 -7.56
N LYS A 286 -24.65 0.84 -7.40
CA LYS A 286 -25.96 0.29 -7.78
C LYS A 286 -26.57 1.13 -8.90
N SER A 287 -27.17 0.47 -9.89
CA SER A 287 -27.94 1.12 -10.95
C SER A 287 -27.19 2.25 -11.69
N VAL A 288 -25.89 2.05 -11.97
CA VAL A 288 -25.04 3.05 -12.65
C VAL A 288 -24.69 2.62 -14.08
N ASN A 289 -24.56 3.61 -14.97
CA ASN A 289 -24.02 3.40 -16.31
C ASN A 289 -22.47 3.28 -16.25
N PRO A 290 -21.86 2.19 -16.75
CA PRO A 290 -20.39 2.03 -16.83
C PRO A 290 -19.66 3.16 -17.54
N ASP A 291 -20.27 3.78 -18.55
CA ASP A 291 -19.67 4.90 -19.28
C ASP A 291 -19.57 6.16 -18.40
N ALA A 292 -20.57 6.38 -17.55
CA ALA A 292 -20.55 7.47 -16.58
C ALA A 292 -19.47 7.25 -15.51
N VAL A 293 -19.30 6.00 -15.06
CA VAL A 293 -18.23 5.63 -14.12
C VAL A 293 -16.85 5.85 -14.75
N GLU A 294 -16.64 5.42 -15.99
CA GLU A 294 -15.39 5.69 -16.72
C GLU A 294 -15.11 7.20 -16.80
N LYS A 295 -16.11 8.00 -17.19
CA LYS A 295 -15.97 9.45 -17.28
C LYS A 295 -15.58 10.06 -15.94
N TRP A 296 -16.25 9.64 -14.87
CA TRP A 296 -15.97 10.10 -13.51
C TRP A 296 -14.54 9.77 -13.06
N ILE A 297 -14.06 8.54 -13.31
CA ILE A 297 -12.66 8.16 -13.06
C ILE A 297 -11.69 9.08 -13.82
N ARG A 298 -11.95 9.30 -15.11
CA ARG A 298 -11.10 10.16 -15.95
C ARG A 298 -11.05 11.61 -15.45
N GLU A 299 -12.17 12.16 -14.99
CA GLU A 299 -12.26 13.51 -14.43
C GLU A 299 -11.52 13.63 -13.08
N LEU A 300 -11.64 12.62 -12.22
CA LEU A 300 -10.93 12.58 -10.93
C LEU A 300 -9.41 12.50 -11.12
N ILE A 301 -8.93 11.69 -12.08
CA ILE A 301 -7.50 11.65 -12.44
C ILE A 301 -7.08 12.94 -13.17
N GLY A 302 -7.99 13.52 -13.95
CA GLY A 302 -7.79 14.69 -14.81
C GLY A 302 -7.66 16.02 -14.09
N GLY A 303 -8.07 16.13 -12.82
CA GLY A 303 -7.76 17.30 -12.00
C GLY A 303 -8.89 17.93 -11.19
N ASN A 304 -9.96 17.19 -10.86
CA ASN A 304 -10.98 17.70 -9.90
C ASN A 304 -10.75 17.25 -8.44
N GLN A 305 -9.54 16.79 -8.10
CA GLN A 305 -9.14 16.63 -6.70
C GLN A 305 -8.67 17.97 -6.14
N GLN A 306 -9.58 18.63 -5.44
CA GLN A 306 -9.27 19.70 -4.51
C GLN A 306 -8.38 19.13 -3.39
N ALA A 307 -7.28 19.85 -3.09
CA ALA A 307 -6.18 19.56 -2.16
C ALA A 307 -5.04 18.65 -2.68
N SER A 308 -4.39 19.04 -3.79
CA SER A 308 -2.97 18.75 -3.97
C SER A 308 -2.18 19.96 -3.49
N VAL A 309 -1.19 19.76 -2.63
CA VAL A 309 -0.25 20.81 -2.20
C VAL A 309 0.40 21.41 -3.45
N GLN A 310 0.31 22.73 -3.60
CA GLN A 310 0.85 23.49 -4.71
C GLN A 310 2.22 24.09 -4.35
N ILE A 311 2.97 24.55 -5.35
CA ILE A 311 4.22 25.30 -5.11
C ILE A 311 3.96 26.53 -4.24
N SER A 312 2.81 27.20 -4.40
CA SER A 312 2.42 28.33 -3.55
C SER A 312 2.35 27.99 -2.06
N ASP A 313 2.06 26.74 -1.73
CA ASP A 313 1.90 26.29 -0.34
C ASP A 313 3.25 25.94 0.31
N LEU A 314 4.29 25.68 -0.50
CA LEU A 314 5.62 25.28 -0.03
C LEU A 314 6.70 26.34 -0.25
N MET A 315 6.48 27.29 -1.15
CA MET A 315 7.51 28.26 -1.52
C MET A 315 7.83 29.22 -0.37
N SER A 316 9.08 29.65 -0.30
CA SER A 316 9.46 30.77 0.54
C SER A 316 9.05 32.09 -0.10
N PHE A 317 8.30 32.90 0.64
CA PHE A 317 7.90 34.27 0.32
C PHE A 317 7.92 35.14 1.58
N PRO A 318 8.38 36.42 1.53
CA PRO A 318 8.95 37.12 0.38
C PRO A 318 10.36 36.66 0.01
N VAL A 319 10.64 36.56 -1.30
CA VAL A 319 11.97 36.16 -1.79
C VAL A 319 12.92 37.35 -1.80
N PHE A 320 14.11 37.18 -1.21
CA PHE A 320 15.18 38.18 -1.31
C PHE A 320 15.78 38.16 -2.71
N THR A 321 15.87 39.34 -3.33
CA THR A 321 16.39 39.53 -4.69
C THR A 321 17.51 40.58 -4.70
N VAL A 322 18.28 40.62 -5.77
CA VAL A 322 19.32 41.64 -6.02
C VAL A 322 19.17 42.23 -7.41
N GLU A 323 19.57 43.49 -7.57
CA GLU A 323 19.62 44.15 -8.87
C GLU A 323 20.85 43.71 -9.69
N PRO A 324 20.82 43.75 -11.04
CA PRO A 324 21.90 43.25 -11.89
C PRO A 324 23.22 44.00 -11.72
N ASP A 325 23.15 45.24 -11.25
CA ASP A 325 24.31 46.11 -11.01
C ASP A 325 24.88 45.99 -9.57
N THR A 326 24.26 45.16 -8.72
CA THR A 326 24.77 44.87 -7.37
C THR A 326 26.15 44.21 -7.45
N SER A 327 27.13 44.69 -6.68
CA SER A 327 28.48 44.12 -6.68
C SER A 327 28.50 42.69 -6.11
N MET A 328 29.41 41.85 -6.61
CA MET A 328 29.60 40.49 -6.10
C MET A 328 29.96 40.44 -4.60
N GLU A 329 30.69 41.45 -4.10
CA GLU A 329 30.96 41.61 -2.67
C GLU A 329 29.67 41.77 -1.85
N LYS A 330 28.77 42.66 -2.29
CA LYS A 330 27.48 42.88 -1.63
C LYS A 330 26.60 41.63 -1.72
N VAL A 331 26.60 40.93 -2.85
CA VAL A 331 25.90 39.65 -2.99
C VAL A 331 26.44 38.61 -1.99
N ALA A 332 27.77 38.51 -1.81
CA ALA A 332 28.37 37.61 -0.82
C ALA A 332 27.94 37.95 0.61
N ALA A 333 27.90 39.24 0.95
CA ALA A 333 27.43 39.72 2.24
C ALA A 333 25.97 39.32 2.50
N ILE A 334 25.08 39.53 1.52
CA ILE A 334 23.65 39.16 1.62
C ILE A 334 23.49 37.64 1.78
N LEU A 335 24.22 36.84 0.99
CA LEU A 335 24.17 35.37 1.10
C LEU A 335 24.62 34.86 2.48
N LYS A 336 25.59 35.54 3.09
CA LYS A 336 26.07 35.22 4.43
C LYS A 336 25.06 35.65 5.50
N GLU A 337 24.59 36.90 5.43
CA GLU A 337 23.65 37.47 6.40
C GLU A 337 22.31 36.72 6.42
N LYS A 338 21.76 36.40 5.26
CA LYS A 338 20.45 35.73 5.14
C LYS A 338 20.53 34.21 5.22
N GLY A 339 21.73 33.63 5.37
CA GLY A 339 21.92 32.18 5.35
C GLY A 339 21.58 31.51 4.01
N CYS A 340 21.35 32.28 2.95
CA CYS A 340 20.98 31.76 1.64
C CYS A 340 22.21 31.28 0.86
N THR A 341 21.99 30.34 -0.07
CA THR A 341 23.05 29.79 -0.94
C THR A 341 22.99 30.30 -2.38
N GLY A 342 22.07 31.22 -2.67
CA GLY A 342 21.85 31.85 -3.97
C GLY A 342 20.62 32.74 -3.94
N LEU A 343 20.54 33.67 -4.89
CA LEU A 343 19.52 34.73 -4.98
C LEU A 343 19.04 34.88 -6.44
N PRO A 344 17.75 35.13 -6.66
CA PRO A 344 17.28 35.65 -7.93
C PRO A 344 17.80 37.06 -8.19
N VAL A 345 18.19 37.32 -9.43
CA VAL A 345 18.55 38.65 -9.92
C VAL A 345 17.36 39.21 -10.69
N VAL A 346 16.86 40.35 -10.25
CA VAL A 346 15.62 40.97 -10.74
C VAL A 346 15.93 42.36 -11.26
N LYS A 347 15.27 42.75 -12.35
CA LYS A 347 15.27 44.12 -12.87
C LYS A 347 13.83 44.48 -13.20
N ASP A 348 13.33 45.61 -12.70
CA ASP A 348 11.96 46.07 -12.94
C ASP A 348 10.91 44.97 -12.62
N GLU A 349 11.08 44.29 -11.47
CA GLU A 349 10.27 43.15 -10.99
C GLU A 349 10.33 41.86 -11.84
N LYS A 350 11.08 41.87 -12.95
CA LYS A 350 11.26 40.71 -13.81
C LYS A 350 12.53 39.95 -13.45
N LEU A 351 12.42 38.63 -13.41
CA LEU A 351 13.58 37.76 -13.26
C LEU A 351 14.49 37.88 -14.50
N VAL A 352 15.74 38.31 -14.30
CA VAL A 352 16.74 38.44 -15.37
C VAL A 352 17.93 37.49 -15.21
N GLY A 353 18.04 36.84 -14.05
CA GLY A 353 19.05 35.82 -13.82
C GLY A 353 18.97 35.22 -12.42
N VAL A 354 19.87 34.28 -12.13
CA VAL A 354 20.07 33.70 -10.79
C VAL A 354 21.56 33.67 -10.49
N ILE A 355 21.94 34.05 -9.26
CA ILE A 355 23.31 33.93 -8.76
C ILE A 355 23.34 32.91 -7.61
N SER A 356 24.34 32.05 -7.59
CA SER A 356 24.54 31.05 -6.53
C SER A 356 25.96 31.11 -5.96
N ARG A 357 26.19 30.49 -4.80
CA ARG A 357 27.55 30.36 -4.24
C ARG A 357 28.53 29.69 -5.23
N ARG A 358 28.05 28.81 -6.11
CA ARG A 358 28.89 28.14 -7.12
C ARG A 358 29.44 29.12 -8.16
N ASP A 359 28.71 30.19 -8.45
CA ASP A 359 29.13 31.19 -9.43
C ASP A 359 30.31 32.04 -8.95
N PHE A 360 30.56 32.09 -7.64
CA PHE A 360 31.74 32.75 -7.08
C PHE A 360 33.06 32.07 -7.47
N ILE A 361 33.03 30.79 -7.88
CA ILE A 361 34.22 30.09 -8.41
C ILE A 361 34.74 30.75 -9.70
N LYS A 362 33.88 31.49 -10.43
CA LYS A 362 34.26 32.25 -11.64
C LYS A 362 35.13 33.47 -11.31
N ILE A 363 35.20 33.91 -10.06
CA ILE A 363 36.02 35.03 -9.61
C ILE A 363 37.47 34.57 -9.45
N LYS A 364 38.38 35.13 -10.25
CA LYS A 364 39.81 34.78 -10.26
C LYS A 364 40.70 35.84 -9.60
N ARG A 365 40.22 37.08 -9.50
CA ARG A 365 40.94 38.23 -8.93
C ARG A 365 40.07 38.96 -7.93
N THR A 366 40.63 39.41 -6.83
CA THR A 366 39.91 40.15 -5.78
C THR A 366 39.20 41.40 -6.33
N SER A 367 39.78 42.08 -7.32
CA SER A 367 39.16 43.23 -7.98
C SER A 367 37.82 42.92 -8.67
N GLN A 368 37.56 41.66 -9.02
CA GLN A 368 36.29 41.24 -9.62
C GLN A 368 35.15 41.17 -8.60
N LEU A 369 35.42 41.25 -7.29
CA LEU A 369 34.36 41.37 -6.27
C LEU A 369 33.58 42.69 -6.40
N GLN A 370 34.20 43.73 -6.97
CA GLN A 370 33.54 45.01 -7.26
C GLN A 370 32.73 44.98 -8.57
N SER A 371 32.84 43.91 -9.36
CA SER A 371 32.09 43.79 -10.61
C SER A 371 30.62 43.46 -10.34
N PRO A 372 29.71 43.89 -11.23
CA PRO A 372 28.27 43.69 -11.05
C PRO A 372 27.87 42.22 -11.23
N VAL A 373 26.84 41.78 -10.51
CA VAL A 373 26.36 40.39 -10.51
C VAL A 373 25.94 39.89 -11.89
N LYS A 374 25.45 40.79 -12.76
CA LYS A 374 25.10 40.47 -14.15
C LYS A 374 26.24 39.86 -14.97
N ALA A 375 27.49 40.09 -14.58
CA ALA A 375 28.66 39.52 -15.24
C ALA A 375 28.92 38.04 -14.88
N PHE A 376 28.31 37.54 -13.79
CA PHE A 376 28.56 36.19 -13.26
C PHE A 376 27.30 35.32 -13.16
N MET A 377 26.12 35.93 -13.09
CA MET A 377 24.84 35.24 -12.96
C MET A 377 24.55 34.31 -14.14
N SER A 378 23.71 33.29 -13.90
CA SER A 378 23.11 32.51 -14.97
C SER A 378 21.88 33.23 -15.50
N THR A 379 21.82 33.43 -16.82
CA THR A 379 20.67 34.05 -17.52
C THR A 379 19.65 33.01 -18.02
N ASN A 380 20.07 31.75 -18.21
CA ASN A 380 19.16 30.68 -18.59
C ASN A 380 18.50 30.09 -17.34
N THR A 381 17.47 30.77 -16.84
CA THR A 381 16.80 30.43 -15.59
C THR A 381 15.63 29.49 -15.83
N THR A 382 15.67 28.30 -15.25
CA THR A 382 14.50 27.43 -15.13
C THR A 382 13.60 27.97 -14.01
N THR A 383 12.33 28.20 -14.31
CA THR A 383 11.34 28.72 -13.36
C THR A 383 10.16 27.74 -13.22
N ILE A 384 9.31 27.98 -12.23
CA ILE A 384 8.07 27.23 -12.01
C ILE A 384 6.91 28.16 -11.68
N ALA A 385 5.69 27.79 -12.07
CA ALA A 385 4.48 28.54 -11.72
C ALA A 385 3.93 28.11 -10.35
N PRO A 386 3.26 29.01 -9.60
CA PRO A 386 2.77 28.72 -8.24
C PRO A 386 1.77 27.56 -8.16
N GLY A 387 0.90 27.41 -9.16
CA GLY A 387 -0.10 26.32 -9.20
C GLY A 387 0.44 24.95 -9.63
N LYS A 388 1.77 24.76 -9.72
CA LYS A 388 2.37 23.47 -10.08
C LYS A 388 2.52 22.57 -8.85
N SER A 389 2.86 21.29 -9.04
CA SER A 389 3.04 20.34 -7.94
C SER A 389 4.50 20.20 -7.47
N PRO A 390 4.75 19.77 -6.21
CA PRO A 390 6.09 19.49 -5.70
C PRO A 390 6.85 18.45 -6.52
N VAL A 391 6.14 17.44 -7.06
CA VAL A 391 6.71 16.44 -7.97
C VAL A 391 7.24 17.07 -9.26
N GLN A 392 6.53 18.06 -9.81
CA GLN A 392 7.01 18.79 -11.00
C GLN A 392 8.25 19.63 -10.68
N ALA A 393 8.32 20.26 -9.50
CA ALA A 393 9.53 20.93 -9.03
C ALA A 393 10.72 19.96 -8.92
N ALA A 394 10.53 18.81 -8.26
CA ALA A 394 11.57 17.78 -8.12
C ALA A 394 12.10 17.31 -9.49
N LYS A 395 11.20 17.05 -10.45
CA LYS A 395 11.56 16.65 -11.81
C LYS A 395 12.38 17.73 -12.54
N LEU A 396 11.99 19.00 -12.43
CA LEU A 396 12.74 20.11 -13.02
C LEU A 396 14.12 20.25 -12.38
N MET A 397 14.20 20.14 -11.05
CA MET A 397 15.46 20.20 -10.31
C MET A 397 16.41 19.08 -10.71
N ALA A 398 15.92 17.84 -10.83
CA ALA A 398 16.72 16.70 -11.27
C ALA A 398 17.15 16.83 -12.74
N LYS A 399 16.22 17.19 -13.63
CA LYS A 399 16.47 17.32 -15.07
C LYS A 399 17.53 18.37 -15.39
N HIS A 400 17.52 19.49 -14.67
CA HIS A 400 18.42 20.61 -14.92
C HIS A 400 19.63 20.66 -13.96
N ASP A 401 19.77 19.65 -13.08
CA ASP A 401 20.78 19.62 -11.99
C ASP A 401 20.85 20.92 -11.18
N ILE A 402 19.68 21.42 -10.79
CA ILE A 402 19.53 22.65 -9.99
C ILE A 402 18.89 22.34 -8.63
N GLY A 403 19.26 23.14 -7.62
CA GLY A 403 18.77 22.97 -6.25
C GLY A 403 17.65 23.93 -5.86
N ARG A 404 17.23 24.81 -6.76
CA ARG A 404 16.23 25.86 -6.50
C ARG A 404 15.52 26.25 -7.78
N LEU A 405 14.27 26.66 -7.66
CA LEU A 405 13.45 27.19 -8.75
C LEU A 405 12.83 28.52 -8.30
N PRO A 406 13.12 29.64 -8.99
CA PRO A 406 12.32 30.85 -8.86
C PRO A 406 10.86 30.56 -9.24
N VAL A 407 9.94 30.97 -8.36
CA VAL A 407 8.50 30.87 -8.61
C VAL A 407 8.06 32.16 -9.30
N VAL A 408 7.55 32.03 -10.52
CA VAL A 408 7.18 33.16 -11.38
C VAL A 408 5.72 33.08 -11.76
N GLU A 409 5.00 34.19 -11.59
CA GLU A 409 3.62 34.37 -12.00
C GLU A 409 3.49 35.68 -12.78
N ASN A 410 2.81 35.65 -13.94
CA ASN A 410 2.64 36.83 -14.80
C ASN A 410 3.96 37.57 -15.14
N GLY A 411 5.07 36.83 -15.26
CA GLY A 411 6.39 37.37 -15.55
C GLY A 411 7.12 38.01 -14.37
N ARG A 412 6.52 38.02 -13.18
CA ARG A 412 7.10 38.53 -11.94
C ARG A 412 7.51 37.39 -11.03
N ILE A 413 8.63 37.56 -10.33
CA ILE A 413 9.01 36.61 -9.29
C ILE A 413 8.17 36.83 -8.04
N ILE A 414 7.55 35.77 -7.54
CA ILE A 414 6.68 35.79 -6.37
C ILE A 414 7.17 34.87 -5.25
N GLY A 415 8.26 34.14 -5.46
CA GLY A 415 8.79 33.22 -4.46
C GLY A 415 9.97 32.41 -4.95
N ILE A 416 10.45 31.52 -4.10
CA ILE A 416 11.48 30.54 -4.44
C ILE A 416 11.16 29.22 -3.74
N ILE A 417 11.32 28.11 -4.46
CA ILE A 417 11.26 26.78 -3.86
C ILE A 417 12.62 26.10 -4.00
N THR A 418 13.09 25.48 -2.93
CA THR A 418 14.35 24.76 -2.86
C THR A 418 14.14 23.25 -2.84
N ARG A 419 15.22 22.53 -3.12
CA ARG A 419 15.23 21.07 -2.99
C ARG A 419 14.83 20.62 -1.59
N SER A 420 15.28 21.31 -0.55
CA SER A 420 14.93 20.98 0.84
C SER A 420 13.44 21.14 1.09
N ASP A 421 12.81 22.23 0.62
CA ASP A 421 11.36 22.43 0.76
C ASP A 421 10.57 21.31 0.06
N THR A 422 11.06 20.88 -1.10
CA THR A 422 10.45 19.79 -1.87
C THR A 422 10.65 18.43 -1.18
N MET A 423 11.82 18.20 -0.56
CA MET A 423 12.11 16.95 0.15
C MET A 423 11.38 16.84 1.48
N LEU A 424 11.23 17.94 2.24
CA LEU A 424 10.45 17.96 3.47
C LEU A 424 9.01 17.53 3.20
N TYR A 425 8.39 18.06 2.15
CA TYR A 425 7.07 17.61 1.70
C TYR A 425 7.01 16.10 1.43
N PHE A 426 8.05 15.50 0.83
CA PHE A 426 8.07 14.05 0.60
C PHE A 426 8.31 13.25 1.89
N TYR A 427 9.13 13.76 2.82
CA TYR A 427 9.35 13.12 4.11
C TYR A 427 8.08 13.11 4.97
N ASP A 428 7.32 14.22 4.99
CA ASP A 428 6.05 14.32 5.72
C ASP A 428 4.96 13.38 5.17
N MET A 429 5.14 12.87 3.95
CA MET A 429 4.26 11.86 3.34
C MET A 429 4.68 10.42 3.64
N MET A 430 5.86 10.19 4.21
CA MET A 430 6.28 8.86 4.62
C MET A 430 5.58 8.52 5.95
N PRO A 431 5.00 7.31 6.10
CA PRO A 431 4.47 6.89 7.40
C PRO A 431 5.60 6.83 8.44
N ASP A 432 5.27 7.22 9.67
CA ASP A 432 6.17 7.20 10.84
C ASP A 432 6.82 5.83 11.10
#